data_AF-T0J5Z1-F1
#
_entry.id   AF-T0J5Z1-F1
#
_cell.length_a   1.000
_cell.length_b   1.000
_cell.length_c   1.000
_cell.angle_alpha   90.00
_cell.angle_beta   90.00
_cell.angle_gamma   90.00
#
_symmetry.space_group_name_H-M   'P 1'
#
loop_
_entity.id
_entity.type
_entity.pdbx_description
1 polymer ?
#
loop_
_entity_poly.entity_id
_entity_poly.type
_entity_poly.pdbx_seq_one_letter_code
_entity_poly.pdbx_strand_id
1 'polypeptide(L)'
;MRNALSVDVEDWFQVGAFERTIDRADWDSLAHRVERNTDAVLDLFAQAGVSATFFTLGWVAERYPALMRRIVDAGHEVASHGYDHARVFTFTPDQFRADLRKARGLLEDASGQAVTGYRAPSFSIDPRTPWAHTILAEEGYRYSSSVAPIRHDHYGWPDSPRFAWKPVRDAELVELPVTTAKWGKRTLAAGGGGFFRLLPYGFSRWAIRQVNEQAGRPAIIYFHPWEIDPGQPRVAGAPLRSRLRHYSNLSVMADKLRRLTRDFAWTRVDALADEEAARAA
;
A
#
# COMPACT_ATOMS: atom_id res chain seq x y z
N MET A 1 -11.66 -13.24 12.94
CA MET A 1 -11.75 -12.30 11.80
C MET A 1 -10.37 -12.19 11.17
N ARG A 2 -10.25 -12.28 9.84
CA ARG A 2 -8.98 -12.05 9.13
C ARG A 2 -8.89 -10.59 8.73
N ASN A 3 -7.70 -10.00 8.86
CA ASN A 3 -7.36 -8.66 8.40
C ASN A 3 -6.47 -8.77 7.16
N ALA A 4 -6.38 -7.73 6.34
CA ALA A 4 -5.42 -7.70 5.24
C ALA A 4 -4.12 -7.00 5.66
N LEU A 5 -2.99 -7.65 5.36
CA LEU A 5 -1.67 -7.06 5.46
C LEU A 5 -1.13 -6.84 4.05
N SER A 6 -0.56 -5.67 3.80
CA SER A 6 0.06 -5.37 2.52
C SER A 6 1.38 -4.64 2.64
N VAL A 7 2.17 -4.70 1.58
CA VAL A 7 3.49 -4.10 1.45
C VAL A 7 3.48 -3.27 0.18
N ASP A 8 3.78 -1.98 0.29
CA ASP A 8 3.91 -1.10 -0.87
C ASP A 8 5.38 -1.14 -1.29
N VAL A 9 5.68 -1.94 -2.32
CA VAL A 9 7.04 -2.26 -2.78
C VAL A 9 7.57 -1.12 -3.64
N GLU A 10 8.26 -0.23 -2.95
CA GLU A 10 9.01 0.90 -3.48
C GLU A 10 10.37 0.98 -2.77
N ASP A 11 11.35 1.57 -3.45
CA ASP A 11 12.66 1.84 -2.86
C ASP A 11 12.67 3.15 -2.07
N TRP A 12 13.69 3.36 -1.23
CA TRP A 12 13.75 4.48 -0.28
C TRP A 12 13.70 5.87 -0.93
N PHE A 13 14.03 5.98 -2.21
CA PHE A 13 14.04 7.23 -2.97
C PHE A 13 12.74 7.48 -3.76
N GLN A 14 11.90 6.47 -3.94
CA GLN A 14 10.65 6.55 -4.72
C GLN A 14 9.50 7.17 -3.90
N VAL A 15 9.74 7.36 -2.60
CA VAL A 15 8.75 7.84 -1.64
C VAL A 15 8.30 9.27 -1.92
N GLY A 16 7.04 9.56 -1.60
CA GLY A 16 6.50 10.93 -1.72
C GLY A 16 7.26 11.99 -0.91
N ALA A 17 8.07 11.60 0.09
CA ALA A 17 8.87 12.54 0.88
C ALA A 17 10.06 13.14 0.12
N PHE A 18 10.53 12.47 -0.93
CA PHE A 18 11.68 12.88 -1.75
C PHE A 18 11.32 13.21 -3.20
N GLU A 19 10.04 13.20 -3.56
CA GLU A 19 9.56 13.45 -4.93
C GLU A 19 9.99 14.81 -5.53
N ARG A 20 10.30 15.81 -4.68
CA ARG A 20 10.80 17.14 -5.09
C ARG A 20 12.29 17.33 -4.81
N THR A 21 12.99 16.27 -4.44
CA THR A 21 14.39 16.30 -4.02
C THR A 21 15.26 15.37 -4.86
N ILE A 22 14.72 14.24 -5.30
CA ILE A 22 15.42 13.27 -6.14
C ILE A 22 14.70 13.22 -7.49
N ASP A 23 15.42 13.51 -8.57
CA ASP A 23 14.88 13.37 -9.92
C ASP A 23 14.70 11.89 -10.26
N ARG A 24 13.63 11.55 -10.98
CA ARG A 24 13.37 10.20 -11.45
C ARG A 24 14.45 9.71 -12.42
N ALA A 25 15.06 10.62 -13.17
CA ALA A 25 16.17 10.30 -14.07
C ALA A 25 17.40 9.75 -13.32
N ASP A 26 17.57 10.11 -12.04
CA ASP A 26 18.71 9.67 -11.23
C ASP A 26 18.50 8.30 -10.58
N TRP A 27 17.28 7.77 -10.59
CA TRP A 27 16.92 6.57 -9.81
C TRP A 27 17.82 5.37 -10.09
N ASP A 28 18.14 5.11 -11.36
CA ASP A 28 18.99 3.97 -11.76
C ASP A 28 20.44 4.07 -11.23
N SER A 29 20.88 5.26 -10.85
CA SER A 29 22.23 5.49 -10.30
C SER A 29 22.29 5.37 -8.76
N LEU A 30 21.14 5.29 -8.09
CA LEU A 30 21.07 5.25 -6.64
C LEU A 30 21.32 3.83 -6.12
N ALA A 31 21.78 3.74 -4.87
CA ALA A 31 21.92 2.45 -4.21
C ALA A 31 20.53 1.84 -3.93
N HIS A 32 20.12 0.88 -4.76
CA HIS A 32 18.86 0.18 -4.59
C HIS A 32 18.88 -0.71 -3.34
N ARG A 33 17.81 -0.64 -2.54
CA ARG A 33 17.62 -1.46 -1.33
C ARG A 33 16.36 -2.32 -1.40
N VAL A 34 15.50 -2.10 -2.40
CA VAL A 34 14.18 -2.75 -2.50
C VAL A 34 14.26 -4.27 -2.46
N GLU A 35 15.21 -4.90 -3.17
CA GLU A 35 15.31 -6.37 -3.21
C GLU A 35 15.64 -6.95 -1.83
N ARG A 36 16.75 -6.52 -1.22
CA ARG A 36 17.16 -6.92 0.14
C ARG A 36 16.06 -6.66 1.17
N ASN A 37 15.42 -5.50 1.10
CA ASN A 37 14.43 -5.11 2.10
C ASN A 37 13.14 -5.93 1.95
N THR A 38 12.73 -6.22 0.72
CA THR A 38 11.58 -7.10 0.46
C THR A 38 11.90 -8.53 0.87
N ASP A 39 13.09 -9.06 0.60
CA ASP A 39 13.49 -10.39 1.08
C ASP A 39 13.44 -10.50 2.62
N ALA A 40 13.87 -9.46 3.34
CA ALA A 40 13.76 -9.42 4.81
C ALA A 40 12.30 -9.36 5.30
N VAL A 41 11.38 -8.78 4.51
CA VAL A 41 9.94 -8.81 4.78
C VAL A 41 9.37 -10.22 4.53
N LEU A 42 9.77 -10.88 3.44
CA LEU A 42 9.40 -12.26 3.15
C LEU A 42 9.82 -13.20 4.29
N ASP A 43 11.06 -13.06 4.79
CA ASP A 43 11.55 -13.83 5.95
C ASP A 43 10.70 -13.60 7.20
N LEU A 44 10.30 -12.36 7.47
CA LEU A 44 9.44 -12.01 8.61
C LEU A 44 8.06 -12.68 8.48
N PHE A 45 7.46 -12.64 7.28
CA PHE A 45 6.17 -13.27 7.02
C PHE A 45 6.23 -14.79 7.05
N ALA A 46 7.30 -15.40 6.54
CA ALA A 46 7.55 -16.83 6.62
C ALA A 46 7.65 -17.30 8.08
N GLN A 47 8.41 -16.59 8.92
CA GLN A 47 8.50 -16.89 10.36
C GLN A 47 7.17 -16.76 11.09
N ALA A 48 6.28 -15.87 10.63
CA ALA A 48 4.98 -15.64 11.22
C ALA A 48 3.85 -16.51 10.61
N GLY A 49 4.12 -17.24 9.52
CA GLY A 49 3.08 -17.97 8.77
C GLY A 49 2.00 -17.05 8.18
N VAL A 50 2.37 -15.84 7.75
CA VAL A 50 1.44 -14.82 7.24
C VAL A 50 1.52 -14.73 5.72
N SER A 51 0.37 -14.69 5.05
CA SER A 51 0.27 -14.29 3.64
C SER A 51 -0.21 -12.84 3.53
N ALA A 52 0.37 -12.08 2.61
CA ALA A 52 0.11 -10.65 2.39
C ALA A 52 0.03 -10.31 0.89
N THR A 53 -0.30 -9.06 0.58
CA THR A 53 -0.26 -8.51 -0.79
C THR A 53 0.85 -7.50 -0.96
N PHE A 54 1.62 -7.60 -2.03
CA PHE A 54 2.73 -6.72 -2.38
C PHE A 54 2.28 -5.81 -3.53
N PHE A 55 1.81 -4.61 -3.22
CA PHE A 55 1.53 -3.58 -4.22
C PHE A 55 2.85 -3.05 -4.74
N THR A 56 3.23 -3.42 -5.96
CA THR A 56 4.57 -3.22 -6.49
C THR A 56 4.54 -2.23 -7.64
N LEU A 57 5.54 -1.33 -7.65
CA LEU A 57 5.79 -0.45 -8.78
C LEU A 57 6.24 -1.23 -10.02
N GLY A 58 5.71 -0.88 -11.18
CA GLY A 58 6.16 -1.42 -12.47
C GLY A 58 7.66 -1.17 -12.70
N TRP A 59 8.20 -0.04 -12.25
CA TRP A 59 9.63 0.26 -12.30
C TRP A 59 10.48 -0.78 -11.55
N VAL A 60 9.99 -1.27 -10.40
CA VAL A 60 10.66 -2.31 -9.60
C VAL A 60 10.54 -3.66 -10.30
N ALA A 61 9.35 -4.01 -10.81
CA ALA A 61 9.13 -5.28 -11.52
C ALA A 61 10.00 -5.41 -12.77
N GLU A 62 10.17 -4.33 -13.53
CA GLU A 62 11.03 -4.27 -14.72
C GLU A 62 12.51 -4.58 -14.40
N ARG A 63 12.99 -4.11 -13.25
CA ARG A 63 14.41 -4.24 -12.85
C ARG A 63 14.69 -5.49 -12.03
N TYR A 64 13.70 -5.95 -11.26
CA TYR A 64 13.82 -7.05 -10.32
C TYR A 64 12.75 -8.13 -10.58
N PRO A 65 12.66 -8.70 -11.79
CA PRO A 65 11.63 -9.69 -12.08
C PRO A 65 11.78 -10.95 -11.22
N ALA A 66 13.00 -11.30 -10.82
CA ALA A 66 13.25 -12.40 -9.88
C ALA A 66 12.63 -12.16 -8.50
N LEU A 67 12.53 -10.91 -8.05
CA LEU A 67 11.87 -10.57 -6.78
C LEU A 67 10.37 -10.86 -6.86
N MET A 68 9.73 -10.56 -7.99
CA MET A 68 8.29 -10.82 -8.17
C MET A 68 7.98 -12.31 -8.08
N ARG A 69 8.83 -13.15 -8.69
CA ARG A 69 8.74 -14.61 -8.56
C ARG A 69 8.90 -15.07 -7.11
N ARG A 70 9.88 -14.55 -6.37
CA ARG A 70 10.06 -14.89 -4.94
C ARG A 70 8.84 -14.51 -4.09
N ILE A 71 8.22 -13.36 -4.34
CA ILE A 71 6.98 -12.95 -3.66
C ILE A 71 5.87 -13.97 -3.92
N VAL A 72 5.68 -14.36 -5.18
CA VAL A 72 4.67 -15.35 -5.58
C VAL A 72 4.95 -16.72 -5.00
N ASP A 73 6.19 -17.21 -5.11
CA ASP A 73 6.62 -18.53 -4.62
C ASP A 73 6.45 -18.66 -3.09
N ALA A 74 6.55 -17.53 -2.36
CA ALA A 74 6.26 -17.45 -0.93
C ALA A 74 4.76 -17.45 -0.58
N GLY A 75 3.86 -17.55 -1.58
CA GLY A 75 2.41 -17.62 -1.39
C GLY A 75 1.75 -16.25 -1.16
N HIS A 76 2.39 -15.17 -1.59
CA HIS A 76 1.83 -13.81 -1.52
C HIS A 76 1.19 -13.39 -2.85
N GLU A 77 0.40 -12.32 -2.81
CA GLU A 77 -0.16 -11.70 -4.01
C GLU A 77 0.80 -10.59 -4.49
N VAL A 78 0.99 -10.47 -5.81
CA VAL A 78 1.56 -9.27 -6.45
C VAL A 78 0.41 -8.44 -7.02
N ALA A 79 0.32 -7.18 -6.60
CA ALA A 79 -0.69 -6.22 -7.07
C ALA A 79 -0.02 -4.96 -7.64
N SER A 80 -0.74 -4.16 -8.41
CA SER A 80 -0.18 -2.95 -9.05
C SER A 80 -0.14 -1.75 -8.11
N HIS A 81 0.98 -1.03 -8.10
CA HIS A 81 1.14 0.26 -7.44
C HIS A 81 1.42 1.40 -8.45
N GLY A 82 1.06 1.22 -9.72
CA GLY A 82 1.43 2.11 -10.82
C GLY A 82 2.89 1.91 -11.27
N TYR A 83 3.39 2.71 -12.20
CA TYR A 83 4.75 2.50 -12.73
C TYR A 83 5.85 3.13 -11.86
N ASP A 84 5.79 4.44 -11.62
CA ASP A 84 6.88 5.24 -10.99
C ASP A 84 6.42 6.09 -9.80
N HIS A 85 5.43 5.57 -9.05
CA HIS A 85 4.88 6.21 -7.85
C HIS A 85 4.30 7.63 -8.09
N ALA A 86 3.88 7.93 -9.33
CA ALA A 86 3.13 9.14 -9.63
C ALA A 86 1.72 9.10 -9.01
N ARG A 87 1.27 10.24 -8.48
CA ARG A 87 -0.06 10.34 -7.87
C ARG A 87 -1.12 10.43 -8.96
N VAL A 88 -2.23 9.70 -8.79
CA VAL A 88 -3.31 9.63 -9.78
C VAL A 88 -3.88 11.01 -10.13
N PHE A 89 -3.97 11.93 -9.18
CA PHE A 89 -4.46 13.30 -9.45
C PHE A 89 -3.50 14.17 -10.29
N THR A 90 -2.29 13.69 -10.60
CA THR A 90 -1.38 14.36 -11.55
C THR A 90 -1.54 13.84 -12.98
N PHE A 91 -2.37 12.82 -13.20
CA PHE A 91 -2.64 12.27 -14.51
C PHE A 91 -3.92 12.82 -15.14
N THR A 92 -3.95 12.85 -16.47
CA THR A 92 -5.21 12.78 -17.22
C THR A 92 -5.77 11.34 -17.21
N PRO A 93 -7.06 11.15 -17.52
CA PRO A 93 -7.65 9.82 -17.70
C PRO A 93 -6.82 8.86 -18.58
N ASP A 94 -6.34 9.35 -19.73
CA ASP A 94 -5.57 8.53 -20.68
C ASP A 94 -4.16 8.22 -20.18
N GLN A 95 -3.52 9.17 -19.48
CA GLN A 95 -2.23 8.93 -18.83
C GLN A 95 -2.35 7.86 -17.74
N PHE A 96 -3.42 7.91 -16.93
CA PHE A 96 -3.67 6.90 -15.92
C PHE A 96 -3.91 5.53 -16.54
N ARG A 97 -4.73 5.44 -17.59
CA ARG A 97 -4.96 4.18 -18.32
C ARG A 97 -3.66 3.60 -18.89
N ALA A 98 -2.81 4.45 -19.47
CA ALA A 98 -1.51 4.03 -19.99
C ALA A 98 -0.57 3.54 -18.88
N ASP A 99 -0.54 4.22 -17.73
CA ASP A 99 0.24 3.82 -16.55
C ASP A 99 -0.21 2.46 -16.02
N LEU A 100 -1.53 2.27 -15.85
CA LEU A 100 -2.13 0.99 -15.42
C LEU A 100 -1.70 -0.16 -16.33
N ARG A 101 -1.88 -0.01 -17.65
CA ARG A 101 -1.54 -1.06 -18.62
C ARG A 101 -0.05 -1.39 -18.61
N LYS A 102 0.81 -0.35 -18.57
CA LYS A 102 2.26 -0.54 -18.53
C LYS A 102 2.69 -1.29 -17.26
N ALA A 103 2.26 -0.80 -16.10
CA ALA A 103 2.64 -1.39 -14.81
C ALA A 103 2.09 -2.82 -14.69
N ARG A 104 0.82 -3.03 -15.06
CA ARG A 104 0.17 -4.35 -15.04
C ARG A 104 0.92 -5.36 -15.91
N GLY A 105 1.21 -5.03 -17.17
CA GLY A 105 1.93 -5.93 -18.06
C GLY A 105 3.30 -6.35 -17.51
N LEU A 106 4.10 -5.39 -17.03
CA LEU A 106 5.41 -5.68 -16.42
C LEU A 106 5.30 -6.59 -15.19
N LEU A 107 4.29 -6.37 -14.35
CA LEU A 107 4.06 -7.19 -13.16
C LEU A 107 3.56 -8.59 -13.52
N GLU A 108 2.66 -8.73 -14.48
CA GLU A 108 2.15 -10.02 -14.95
C GLU A 108 3.29 -10.84 -15.60
N ASP A 109 4.10 -10.21 -16.47
CA ASP A 109 5.26 -10.83 -17.11
C ASP A 109 6.32 -11.28 -16.07
N ALA A 110 6.59 -10.45 -15.05
CA ALA A 110 7.58 -10.75 -14.03
C ALA A 110 7.11 -11.79 -13.00
N SER A 111 5.83 -11.75 -12.61
CA SER A 111 5.27 -12.59 -11.55
C SER A 111 4.68 -13.91 -12.07
N GLY A 112 4.30 -13.98 -13.34
CA GLY A 112 3.58 -15.12 -13.91
C GLY A 112 2.14 -15.27 -13.41
N GLN A 113 1.58 -14.25 -12.75
CA GLN A 113 0.22 -14.24 -12.22
C GLN A 113 -0.56 -13.05 -12.78
N ALA A 114 -1.89 -13.19 -12.87
CA ALA A 114 -2.77 -12.09 -13.22
C ALA A 114 -2.77 -11.04 -12.10
N VAL A 115 -2.66 -9.76 -12.46
CA VAL A 115 -2.64 -8.65 -11.51
C VAL A 115 -4.02 -8.03 -11.46
N THR A 116 -4.78 -8.36 -10.41
CA THR A 116 -6.19 -7.94 -10.27
C THR A 116 -6.41 -6.81 -9.28
N GLY A 117 -5.39 -6.46 -8.51
CA GLY A 117 -5.42 -5.41 -7.48
C GLY A 117 -4.67 -4.16 -7.88
N TYR A 118 -5.19 -3.00 -7.46
CA TYR A 118 -4.50 -1.71 -7.60
C TYR A 118 -4.46 -0.93 -6.27
N ARG A 119 -3.34 -0.25 -6.01
CA ARG A 119 -3.25 0.80 -4.99
C ARG A 119 -2.64 2.04 -5.60
N ALA A 120 -3.32 3.17 -5.48
CA ALA A 120 -2.76 4.45 -5.88
C ALA A 120 -1.59 4.87 -4.98
N PRO A 121 -0.45 5.31 -5.55
CA PRO A 121 0.62 5.98 -4.83
C PRO A 121 0.08 7.06 -3.90
N SER A 122 0.51 7.07 -2.63
CA SER A 122 0.02 8.00 -1.60
C SER A 122 -1.49 7.99 -1.33
N PHE A 123 -2.24 6.93 -1.66
CA PHE A 123 -3.72 6.90 -1.58
C PHE A 123 -4.38 8.07 -2.33
N SER A 124 -3.87 8.36 -3.52
CA SER A 124 -4.19 9.58 -4.27
C SER A 124 -5.47 9.51 -5.11
N ILE A 125 -6.36 8.53 -4.86
CA ILE A 125 -7.71 8.56 -5.43
C ILE A 125 -8.62 9.29 -4.43
N ASP A 126 -9.15 10.43 -4.86
CA ASP A 126 -9.99 11.32 -4.07
C ASP A 126 -10.90 12.15 -5.00
N PRO A 127 -11.68 13.14 -4.51
CA PRO A 127 -12.60 13.90 -5.35
C PRO A 127 -11.98 14.62 -6.56
N ARG A 128 -10.65 14.77 -6.62
CA ARG A 128 -9.93 15.34 -7.78
C ARG A 128 -9.90 14.38 -8.98
N THR A 129 -10.11 13.09 -8.74
CA THR A 129 -10.02 12.02 -9.74
C THR A 129 -11.33 11.20 -9.81
N PRO A 130 -12.48 11.84 -10.09
CA PRO A 130 -13.77 11.14 -10.09
C PRO A 130 -13.88 10.05 -11.17
N TRP A 131 -12.98 10.07 -12.15
CA TRP A 131 -12.88 9.10 -13.24
C TRP A 131 -12.04 7.85 -12.89
N ALA A 132 -11.24 7.87 -11.81
CA ALA A 132 -10.23 6.85 -11.57
C ALA A 132 -10.82 5.46 -11.33
N HIS A 133 -11.87 5.35 -10.50
CA HIS A 133 -12.54 4.07 -10.25
C HIS A 133 -13.20 3.50 -11.50
N THR A 134 -13.81 4.33 -12.34
CA THR A 134 -14.37 3.90 -13.62
C THR A 134 -13.31 3.31 -14.53
N ILE A 135 -12.16 3.99 -14.67
CA ILE A 135 -11.05 3.47 -15.49
C ILE A 135 -10.48 2.17 -14.92
N LEU A 136 -10.35 2.04 -13.59
CA LEU A 136 -9.93 0.78 -12.98
C LEU A 136 -10.88 -0.37 -13.31
N ALA A 137 -12.19 -0.12 -13.27
CA ALA A 137 -13.19 -1.12 -13.64
C ALA A 137 -13.13 -1.48 -15.14
N GLU A 138 -12.99 -0.49 -16.03
CA GLU A 138 -12.85 -0.69 -17.47
C GLU A 138 -11.58 -1.49 -17.83
N GLU A 139 -10.48 -1.28 -17.10
CA GLU A 139 -9.22 -2.01 -17.26
C GLU A 139 -9.22 -3.38 -16.55
N GLY A 140 -10.37 -3.78 -15.98
CA GLY A 140 -10.58 -5.12 -15.42
C GLY A 140 -9.92 -5.39 -14.07
N TYR A 141 -9.66 -4.35 -13.27
CA TYR A 141 -9.26 -4.54 -11.87
C TYR A 141 -10.45 -5.01 -11.03
N ARG A 142 -10.23 -6.02 -10.18
CA ARG A 142 -11.25 -6.57 -9.28
C ARG A 142 -11.37 -5.78 -8.00
N TYR A 143 -10.27 -5.20 -7.54
CA TYR A 143 -10.29 -4.36 -6.35
C TYR A 143 -9.28 -3.21 -6.42
N SER A 144 -9.56 -2.18 -5.63
CA SER A 144 -8.68 -1.05 -5.38
C SER A 144 -8.52 -0.83 -3.88
N SER A 145 -7.32 -0.49 -3.41
CA SER A 145 -7.05 -0.09 -2.03
C SER A 145 -6.35 1.26 -2.01
N SER A 146 -7.02 2.27 -2.55
CA SER A 146 -6.45 3.55 -2.99
C SER A 146 -6.99 4.76 -2.24
N VAL A 147 -8.03 4.59 -1.41
CA VAL A 147 -8.67 5.70 -0.68
C VAL A 147 -8.28 5.69 0.80
N ALA A 148 -8.01 6.89 1.34
CA ALA A 148 -7.79 7.12 2.77
C ALA A 148 -8.92 7.99 3.37
N PRO A 149 -9.81 7.45 4.22
CA PRO A 149 -10.96 8.16 4.81
C PRO A 149 -10.59 9.16 5.92
N ILE A 150 -9.64 10.04 5.65
CA ILE A 150 -9.10 11.02 6.60
C ILE A 150 -8.88 12.37 5.90
N ARG A 151 -8.72 13.43 6.69
CA ARG A 151 -8.22 14.72 6.20
C ARG A 151 -6.70 14.75 6.38
N HIS A 152 -5.95 14.91 5.29
CA HIS A 152 -4.50 14.97 5.31
C HIS A 152 -3.98 15.93 4.21
N ASP A 153 -2.76 16.45 4.37
CA ASP A 153 -2.24 17.58 3.57
C ASP A 153 -2.02 17.24 2.08
N HIS A 154 -1.76 15.97 1.77
CA HIS A 154 -1.38 15.51 0.42
C HIS A 154 -2.41 14.58 -0.25
N TYR A 155 -3.27 13.96 0.55
CA TYR A 155 -4.21 12.93 0.13
C TYR A 155 -5.38 12.86 1.11
N GLY A 156 -6.36 12.03 0.79
CA GLY A 156 -7.43 11.66 1.70
C GLY A 156 -8.78 12.23 1.30
N TRP A 157 -9.80 11.44 1.59
CA TRP A 157 -11.18 11.70 1.24
C TRP A 157 -12.04 11.48 2.50
N PRO A 158 -12.19 12.50 3.37
CA PRO A 158 -12.90 12.37 4.65
C PRO A 158 -14.35 11.86 4.52
N ASP A 159 -14.99 12.20 3.40
CA ASP A 159 -16.39 11.86 3.10
C ASP A 159 -16.54 10.49 2.42
N SER A 160 -15.44 9.80 2.11
CA SER A 160 -15.50 8.43 1.59
C SER A 160 -15.95 7.43 2.67
N PRO A 161 -16.56 6.29 2.28
CA PRO A 161 -16.82 5.22 3.22
C PRO A 161 -15.54 4.75 3.91
N ARG A 162 -15.64 4.34 5.19
CA ARG A 162 -14.49 3.87 5.97
C ARG A 162 -14.10 2.42 5.68
N PHE A 163 -14.99 1.68 5.05
CA PHE A 163 -14.88 0.24 4.81
C PHE A 163 -15.30 -0.05 3.37
N ALA A 164 -15.13 -1.29 2.92
CA ALA A 164 -15.33 -1.66 1.54
C ALA A 164 -16.69 -1.23 0.97
N TRP A 165 -16.68 -0.72 -0.28
CA TRP A 165 -17.85 -0.36 -1.07
C TRP A 165 -17.61 -0.59 -2.57
N LYS A 166 -18.70 -0.56 -3.37
CA LYS A 166 -18.61 -0.56 -4.84
C LYS A 166 -18.61 0.87 -5.38
N PRO A 167 -17.48 1.41 -5.85
CA PRO A 167 -17.40 2.79 -6.34
C PRO A 167 -18.06 2.98 -7.71
N VAL A 168 -18.19 1.92 -8.51
CA VAL A 168 -18.76 1.96 -9.85
C VAL A 168 -19.99 1.04 -9.87
N ARG A 169 -21.12 1.58 -10.31
CA ARG A 169 -22.37 0.83 -10.43
C ARG A 169 -22.20 -0.28 -11.46
N ASP A 170 -22.73 -1.46 -11.16
CA ASP A 170 -22.77 -2.63 -12.04
C ASP A 170 -21.38 -3.20 -12.44
N ALA A 171 -20.28 -2.72 -11.82
CA ALA A 171 -18.95 -3.28 -11.97
C ALA A 171 -18.60 -4.25 -10.82
N GLU A 172 -17.65 -5.15 -11.08
CA GLU A 172 -17.11 -6.05 -10.05
C GLU A 172 -16.16 -5.34 -9.07
N LEU A 173 -15.62 -4.18 -9.46
CA LEU A 173 -14.63 -3.43 -8.68
C LEU A 173 -15.12 -3.11 -7.26
N VAL A 174 -14.33 -3.49 -6.26
CA VAL A 174 -14.52 -3.09 -4.86
C VAL A 174 -13.38 -2.17 -4.41
N GLU A 175 -13.71 -1.04 -3.79
CA GLU A 175 -12.72 -0.20 -3.11
C GLU A 175 -12.61 -0.64 -1.65
N LEU A 176 -11.39 -0.88 -1.18
CA LEU A 176 -11.03 -1.28 0.18
C LEU A 176 -10.10 -0.24 0.81
N PRO A 177 -10.66 0.73 1.56
CA PRO A 177 -9.88 1.81 2.13
C PRO A 177 -8.87 1.35 3.17
N VAL A 178 -7.77 2.10 3.27
CA VAL A 178 -6.81 1.93 4.37
C VAL A 178 -7.48 2.19 5.71
N THR A 179 -7.10 1.42 6.73
CA THR A 179 -7.81 1.44 8.02
C THR A 179 -7.79 2.79 8.71
N THR A 180 -8.95 3.14 9.27
CA THR A 180 -9.13 4.31 10.12
C THR A 180 -9.81 3.92 11.42
N ALA A 181 -9.43 4.58 12.51
CA ALA A 181 -10.09 4.43 13.82
C ALA A 181 -10.90 5.67 14.16
N LYS A 182 -11.94 5.51 14.98
CA LYS A 182 -12.72 6.61 15.55
C LYS A 182 -12.25 6.93 16.97
N TRP A 183 -12.08 8.21 17.25
CA TRP A 183 -11.96 8.72 18.61
C TRP A 183 -12.98 9.85 18.79
N GLY A 184 -14.11 9.51 19.41
CA GLY A 184 -15.29 10.37 19.42
C GLY A 184 -15.73 10.67 17.98
N LYS A 185 -15.84 11.97 17.65
CA LYS A 185 -16.21 12.42 16.30
C LYS A 185 -15.04 12.42 15.30
N ARG A 186 -13.80 12.23 15.75
CA ARG A 186 -12.60 12.29 14.90
C ARG A 186 -12.32 10.95 14.25
N THR A 187 -11.94 10.98 12.97
CA THR A 187 -11.37 9.84 12.25
C THR A 187 -9.85 9.96 12.25
N LEU A 188 -9.16 8.94 12.76
CA LEU A 188 -7.70 8.88 12.86
C LEU A 188 -7.15 7.89 11.84
N ALA A 189 -6.03 8.23 11.22
CA ALA A 189 -5.28 7.30 10.38
C ALA A 189 -4.76 6.14 11.23
N ALA A 190 -5.02 4.91 10.80
CA ALA A 190 -4.64 3.72 11.56
C ALA A 190 -4.17 2.56 10.67
N GLY A 191 -4.12 2.74 9.35
CA GLY A 191 -3.85 1.65 8.44
C GLY A 191 -2.39 1.47 8.06
N GLY A 192 -1.43 2.04 8.80
CA GLY A 192 -0.03 1.71 8.57
C GLY A 192 0.90 2.87 8.25
N GLY A 193 1.96 2.56 7.51
CA GLY A 193 3.01 3.48 7.07
C GLY A 193 3.58 4.34 8.21
N GLY A 194 3.77 5.63 7.94
CA GLY A 194 4.32 6.58 8.91
C GLY A 194 3.57 6.63 10.25
N PHE A 195 2.25 6.44 10.28
CA PHE A 195 1.50 6.40 11.55
C PHE A 195 1.85 5.16 12.38
N PHE A 196 1.94 4.00 11.74
CA PHE A 196 2.38 2.79 12.41
C PHE A 196 3.83 2.90 12.86
N ARG A 197 4.74 3.49 12.08
CA ARG A 197 6.13 3.65 12.52
C ARG A 197 6.31 4.67 13.66
N LEU A 198 5.58 5.78 13.63
CA LEU A 198 5.78 6.89 14.57
C LEU A 198 5.05 6.70 15.91
N LEU A 199 3.84 6.12 15.90
CA LEU A 199 3.04 5.96 17.12
C LEU A 199 3.43 4.70 17.91
N PRO A 200 3.18 4.62 19.23
CA PRO A 200 3.38 3.38 19.98
C PRO A 200 2.51 2.21 19.47
N TYR A 201 2.99 0.96 19.56
CA TYR A 201 2.25 -0.22 19.09
C TYR A 201 0.85 -0.35 19.69
N GLY A 202 0.66 0.10 20.94
CA GLY A 202 -0.63 0.08 21.62
C GLY A 202 -1.74 0.81 20.84
N PHE A 203 -1.41 1.88 20.11
CA PHE A 203 -2.36 2.59 19.25
C PHE A 203 -2.86 1.69 18.10
N SER A 204 -1.94 1.05 17.37
CA SER A 204 -2.29 0.16 16.27
C SER A 204 -3.12 -1.03 16.73
N ARG A 205 -2.74 -1.64 17.87
CA ARG A 205 -3.50 -2.73 18.49
C ARG A 205 -4.91 -2.29 18.88
N TRP A 206 -5.06 -1.12 19.51
CA TRP A 206 -6.37 -0.55 19.84
C TRP A 206 -7.21 -0.29 18.58
N ALA A 207 -6.62 0.31 17.55
CA ALA A 207 -7.33 0.67 16.32
C ALA A 207 -7.85 -0.56 15.57
N ILE A 208 -7.02 -1.60 15.42
CA ILE A 208 -7.42 -2.86 14.78
C ILE A 208 -8.53 -3.55 15.60
N ARG A 209 -8.38 -3.63 16.92
CA ARG A 209 -9.43 -4.19 17.80
C ARG A 209 -10.73 -3.40 17.71
N GLN A 210 -10.67 -2.07 17.68
CA GLN A 210 -11.86 -1.25 17.51
C GLN A 210 -12.58 -1.61 16.21
N VAL A 211 -11.86 -1.73 15.10
CA VAL A 211 -12.45 -2.06 13.79
C VAL A 211 -13.01 -3.49 13.77
N ASN A 212 -12.26 -4.46 14.29
CA ASN A 212 -12.68 -5.87 14.32
C ASN A 212 -13.86 -6.12 15.25
N GLU A 213 -13.82 -5.57 16.47
CA GLU A 213 -14.78 -5.89 17.54
C GLU A 213 -15.99 -4.97 17.54
N GLN A 214 -15.81 -3.66 17.29
CA GLN A 214 -16.92 -2.70 17.37
C GLN A 214 -17.62 -2.51 16.03
N ALA A 215 -16.86 -2.50 14.92
CA ALA A 215 -17.45 -2.33 13.59
C ALA A 215 -17.76 -3.66 12.90
N GLY A 216 -17.22 -4.78 13.40
CA GLY A 216 -17.39 -6.07 12.75
C GLY A 216 -16.76 -6.13 11.34
N ARG A 217 -15.73 -5.31 11.09
CA ARG A 217 -15.07 -5.18 9.78
C ARG A 217 -13.58 -5.53 9.88
N PRO A 218 -12.97 -6.03 8.78
CA PRO A 218 -11.54 -6.28 8.73
C PRO A 218 -10.74 -4.97 8.73
N ALA A 219 -9.54 -5.02 9.28
CA ALA A 219 -8.53 -3.99 9.10
C ALA A 219 -7.67 -4.29 7.85
N ILE A 220 -7.09 -3.24 7.30
CA ILE A 220 -6.17 -3.20 6.16
C ILE A 220 -4.99 -2.36 6.60
N ILE A 221 -3.86 -3.03 6.82
CA ILE A 221 -2.61 -2.43 7.28
C ILE A 221 -1.56 -2.54 6.19
N TYR A 222 -0.84 -1.45 5.92
CA TYR A 222 0.28 -1.44 4.99
C TYR A 222 1.57 -0.89 5.61
N PHE A 223 2.69 -1.18 4.97
CA PHE A 223 3.98 -0.53 5.21
C PHE A 223 4.87 -0.68 3.99
N HIS A 224 6.06 -0.10 4.01
CA HIS A 224 7.01 -0.21 2.91
C HIS A 224 8.25 -1.00 3.31
N PRO A 225 8.90 -1.74 2.40
CA PRO A 225 10.13 -2.48 2.71
C PRO A 225 11.24 -1.59 3.29
N TRP A 226 11.40 -0.36 2.79
CA TRP A 226 12.41 0.57 3.31
C TRP A 226 12.19 0.96 4.78
N GLU A 227 10.98 0.78 5.34
CA GLU A 227 10.69 1.13 6.73
C GLU A 227 11.37 0.19 7.74
N ILE A 228 11.84 -0.99 7.32
CA ILE A 228 12.61 -1.91 8.16
C ILE A 228 14.14 -1.78 7.98
N ASP A 229 14.60 -0.82 7.17
CA ASP A 229 16.03 -0.59 6.90
C ASP A 229 16.54 0.70 7.55
N PRO A 230 17.00 0.67 8.82
CA PRO A 230 17.59 1.84 9.48
C PRO A 230 18.91 2.30 8.83
N GLY A 231 19.55 1.43 8.04
CA GLY A 231 20.82 1.67 7.35
C GLY A 231 20.69 2.23 5.93
N GLN A 232 19.48 2.59 5.51
CA GLN A 232 19.25 3.15 4.18
C GLN A 232 20.01 4.49 3.98
N PRO A 233 20.36 4.83 2.72
CA PRO A 233 21.04 6.08 2.40
C PRO A 233 20.32 7.33 2.95
N ARG A 234 21.09 8.38 3.23
CA ARG A 234 20.58 9.66 3.72
C ARG A 234 20.61 10.70 2.61
N VAL A 235 19.44 11.27 2.31
CA VAL A 235 19.29 12.31 1.29
C VAL A 235 19.78 13.65 1.83
N ALA A 236 20.89 14.12 1.29
CA ALA A 236 21.39 15.48 1.54
C ALA A 236 20.43 16.51 0.92
N GLY A 237 20.25 17.67 1.58
CA GLY A 237 19.39 18.75 1.05
C GLY A 237 17.88 18.51 1.15
N ALA A 238 17.41 17.33 1.56
CA ALA A 238 15.98 17.08 1.73
C ALA A 238 15.37 17.97 2.85
N PRO A 239 14.12 18.45 2.69
CA PRO A 239 13.44 19.26 3.71
C PRO A 239 13.43 18.57 5.07
N LEU A 240 13.58 19.33 6.15
CA LEU A 240 13.62 18.78 7.51
C LEU A 240 12.38 17.94 7.83
N ARG A 241 11.19 18.39 7.39
CA ARG A 241 9.94 17.63 7.55
C ARG A 241 9.99 16.26 6.85
N SER A 242 10.51 16.19 5.63
CA SER A 242 10.69 14.95 4.89
C SER A 242 11.66 14.01 5.62
N ARG A 243 12.80 14.52 6.07
CA ARG A 243 13.80 13.73 6.83
C ARG A 243 13.22 13.19 8.14
N LEU A 244 12.52 14.02 8.91
CA LEU A 244 11.88 13.60 10.15
C LEU A 244 10.83 12.51 9.89
N ARG A 245 9.97 12.69 8.88
CA ARG A 245 8.95 11.68 8.55
C ARG A 245 9.57 10.39 8.04
N HIS A 246 10.61 10.45 7.21
CA HIS A 246 11.23 9.28 6.58
C HIS A 246 12.07 8.46 7.56
N TYR A 247 12.94 9.09 8.35
CA TYR A 247 13.97 8.36 9.10
C TYR A 247 13.64 8.03 10.56
N SER A 248 12.58 8.60 11.14
CA SER A 248 12.24 8.38 12.55
C SER A 248 11.81 6.93 12.80
N ASN A 249 12.24 6.32 13.90
CA ASN A 249 11.77 5.00 14.35
C ASN A 249 11.92 3.83 13.35
N LEU A 250 12.82 3.90 12.37
CA LEU A 250 13.07 2.78 11.45
C LEU A 250 13.56 1.51 12.20
N SER A 251 14.40 1.66 13.21
CA SER A 251 14.97 0.54 13.96
C SER A 251 13.96 -0.29 14.74
N VAL A 252 12.76 0.25 15.04
CA VAL A 252 11.71 -0.46 15.79
C VAL A 252 10.67 -1.11 14.89
N MET A 253 10.70 -0.85 13.58
CA MET A 253 9.64 -1.25 12.66
C MET A 253 9.50 -2.78 12.58
N ALA A 254 10.61 -3.50 12.42
CA ALA A 254 10.60 -4.97 12.35
C ALA A 254 9.99 -5.62 13.60
N ASP A 255 10.34 -5.14 14.80
CA ASP A 255 9.78 -5.66 16.05
C ASP A 255 8.29 -5.37 16.19
N LYS A 256 7.84 -4.21 15.71
CA LYS A 256 6.41 -3.88 15.70
C LYS A 256 5.65 -4.77 14.72
N LEU A 257 6.21 -5.08 13.55
CA LEU A 257 5.61 -6.00 12.59
C LEU A 257 5.55 -7.43 13.15
N ARG A 258 6.58 -7.91 13.86
CA ARG A 258 6.52 -9.21 14.57
C ARG A 258 5.42 -9.28 15.62
N ARG A 259 5.19 -8.20 16.37
CA ARG A 259 4.06 -8.13 17.31
C ARG A 259 2.72 -8.11 16.59
N LEU A 260 2.61 -7.31 15.52
CA LEU A 260 1.40 -7.18 14.72
C LEU A 260 0.97 -8.51 14.09
N THR A 261 1.91 -9.23 13.49
CA THR A 261 1.68 -10.53 12.83
C THR A 261 1.29 -11.63 13.81
N ARG A 262 1.75 -11.57 15.06
CA ARG A 262 1.37 -12.51 16.13
C ARG A 262 -0.01 -12.19 16.76
N ASP A 263 -0.33 -10.92 16.95
CA ASP A 263 -1.49 -10.51 17.74
C ASP A 263 -2.82 -10.58 16.95
N PHE A 264 -2.77 -10.70 15.62
CA PHE A 264 -3.93 -10.70 14.73
C PHE A 264 -3.79 -11.73 13.60
N ALA A 265 -4.92 -12.15 13.02
CA ALA A 265 -4.93 -13.03 11.84
C ALA A 265 -4.89 -12.20 10.54
N TRP A 266 -4.08 -12.63 9.58
CA TRP A 266 -3.79 -11.90 8.36
C TRP A 266 -4.10 -12.73 7.10
N THR A 267 -4.42 -12.04 6.02
CA THR A 267 -4.64 -12.59 4.69
C THR A 267 -4.22 -11.58 3.62
N ARG A 268 -4.22 -12.03 2.38
CA ARG A 268 -4.04 -11.19 1.18
C ARG A 268 -5.25 -10.28 0.95
N VAL A 269 -5.04 -9.15 0.31
CA VAL A 269 -6.08 -8.17 -0.01
C VAL A 269 -7.06 -8.72 -1.03
N ASP A 270 -6.63 -9.48 -2.05
CA ASP A 270 -7.55 -10.14 -2.99
C ASP A 270 -8.60 -11.04 -2.30
N ALA A 271 -8.16 -11.90 -1.39
CA ALA A 271 -9.02 -12.79 -0.63
C ALA A 271 -10.00 -11.99 0.24
N LEU A 272 -9.54 -10.87 0.82
CA LEU A 272 -10.42 -9.99 1.58
C LEU A 272 -11.40 -9.22 0.68
N ALA A 273 -10.97 -8.81 -0.52
CA ALA A 273 -11.82 -8.16 -1.49
C ALA A 273 -12.99 -9.06 -1.90
N ASP A 274 -12.74 -10.35 -2.11
CA ASP A 274 -13.78 -11.32 -2.44
C ASP A 274 -14.79 -11.50 -1.30
N GLU A 275 -14.33 -11.56 -0.05
CA GLU A 275 -15.19 -11.61 1.13
C GLU A 275 -16.05 -10.35 1.30
N GLU A 276 -15.46 -9.18 1.07
CA GLU A 276 -16.14 -7.90 1.27
C GLU A 276 -17.03 -7.52 0.08
N ALA A 277 -16.72 -7.97 -1.14
CA ALA A 277 -17.56 -7.81 -2.33
C ALA A 277 -18.96 -8.42 -2.11
N ALA A 278 -19.01 -9.59 -1.48
CA ALA A 278 -20.26 -10.26 -1.13
C ALA A 278 -21.09 -9.51 -0.08
N ARG A 279 -20.44 -8.69 0.76
CA ARG A 279 -21.10 -7.87 1.80
C ARG A 279 -21.51 -6.48 1.31
N ALA A 280 -20.86 -6.00 0.24
CA ALA A 280 -21.13 -4.71 -0.37
C ALA A 280 -22.18 -4.79 -1.51
N ALA A 281 -22.58 -6.00 -1.90
CA ALA A 281 -23.73 -6.26 -2.77
C ALA A 281 -25.05 -6.11 -2.01
#